data_AF-A0A3P7Q7F7-F1
#
_entry.id   AF-A0A3P7Q7F7-F1
#
_cell.length_a   1.000
_cell.length_b   1.000
_cell.length_c   1.000
_cell.angle_alpha   90.00
_cell.angle_beta   90.00
_cell.angle_gamma   90.00
#
_symmetry.space_group_name_H-M   'P 1'
#
loop_
_entity.id
_entity.type
_entity.pdbx_description
1 polymer ?
#
loop_
_entity_poly.entity_id
_entity_poly.type
_entity_poly.pdbx_seq_one_letter_code
_entity_poly.pdbx_strand_id
1 'polypeptide(L)'
;MSTTPQKATAAKGDATPTAAAPEKMEVEEALDEEILRMAPEDLKSRTHLLDNEIRIMRSEVQRINHSVSTLKERIKENNERIKVNKTLPYLVSNVVELLDLEDNQEEEGANVDLDAHKTKCAVIKTSTRATYFLPVVGLVEPSELKPGDLVGVNKVTSNLL
;
A
#
# COMPACT_ATOMS: atom_id res chain seq x y z
N MET A 1 47.66 -61.67 -9.33
CA MET A 1 48.26 -61.77 -10.68
C MET A 1 47.24 -61.16 -11.64
N SER A 2 47.35 -59.85 -11.93
CA SER A 2 48.10 -59.30 -13.08
C SER A 2 47.30 -59.54 -14.37
N THR A 3 46.80 -58.56 -15.11
CA THR A 3 47.46 -57.33 -15.59
C THR A 3 46.47 -56.54 -16.45
N THR A 4 46.44 -55.21 -16.29
CA THR A 4 46.17 -54.27 -17.40
C THR A 4 47.35 -54.34 -18.39
N PRO A 5 47.14 -53.97 -19.66
CA PRO A 5 48.10 -53.04 -20.24
C PRO A 5 47.44 -51.83 -20.90
N GLN A 6 47.98 -50.70 -20.47
CA GLN A 6 47.89 -49.34 -21.00
C GLN A 6 48.71 -49.26 -22.31
N LYS A 7 48.33 -48.40 -23.27
CA LYS A 7 49.16 -47.27 -23.76
C LYS A 7 48.82 -46.78 -25.19
N ALA A 8 48.32 -45.53 -25.20
CA ALA A 8 48.66 -44.34 -26.01
C ALA A 8 48.71 -44.36 -27.55
N THR A 9 48.06 -43.35 -28.15
CA THR A 9 48.68 -42.21 -28.87
C THR A 9 47.55 -41.26 -29.32
N ALA A 10 47.46 -40.04 -28.77
CA ALA A 10 48.03 -38.78 -29.28
C ALA A 10 47.19 -38.11 -30.39
N ALA A 11 46.46 -37.03 -30.04
CA ALA A 11 46.36 -35.80 -30.84
C ALA A 11 45.71 -34.69 -30.00
N LYS A 12 46.40 -33.57 -29.94
CA LYS A 12 46.11 -32.33 -29.19
C LYS A 12 45.56 -31.32 -30.20
N GLY A 13 44.51 -30.59 -29.85
CA GLY A 13 43.97 -29.45 -30.60
C GLY A 13 42.83 -28.84 -29.78
N ASP A 14 43.16 -27.99 -28.81
CA ASP A 14 43.12 -26.53 -28.96
C ASP A 14 41.72 -26.04 -29.39
N ALA A 15 40.81 -26.05 -28.42
CA ALA A 15 39.51 -25.39 -28.55
C ALA A 15 39.74 -23.89 -28.43
N THR A 16 39.89 -23.25 -29.58
CA THR A 16 39.90 -21.80 -29.74
C THR A 16 38.55 -21.23 -29.26
N PRO A 17 38.54 -20.15 -28.46
CA PRO A 17 37.29 -19.49 -28.07
C PRO A 17 36.80 -18.74 -29.31
N THR A 18 35.69 -19.19 -29.90
CA THR A 18 35.05 -18.51 -31.02
C THR A 18 34.66 -17.11 -30.56
N ALA A 19 35.36 -16.13 -31.13
CA ALA A 19 35.19 -14.71 -30.90
C ALA A 19 33.72 -14.31 -31.07
N ALA A 20 33.17 -13.67 -30.03
CA ALA A 20 31.91 -12.98 -30.10
C ALA A 20 31.99 -11.92 -31.21
N ALA A 21 31.18 -12.11 -32.25
CA ALA A 21 30.98 -11.11 -33.28
C ALA A 21 30.42 -9.83 -32.63
N PRO A 22 30.86 -8.63 -33.04
CA PRO A 22 30.26 -7.40 -32.54
C PRO A 22 28.84 -7.30 -33.11
N GLU A 23 27.85 -7.37 -32.22
CA GLU A 23 26.49 -6.93 -32.53
C GLU A 23 26.57 -5.50 -33.07
N LYS A 24 26.14 -5.33 -34.31
CA LYS A 24 25.97 -4.01 -34.91
C LYS A 24 24.87 -3.31 -34.12
N MET A 25 25.25 -2.28 -33.37
CA MET A 25 24.34 -1.35 -32.75
C MET A 25 23.68 -0.54 -33.89
N GLU A 26 22.55 -1.02 -34.41
CA GLU A 26 21.68 -0.21 -35.28
C GLU A 26 20.97 0.83 -34.40
N VAL A 27 21.64 1.96 -34.20
CA VAL A 27 21.00 3.17 -33.70
C VAL A 27 20.76 4.08 -34.90
N GLU A 28 19.69 3.80 -35.62
CA GLU A 28 19.01 4.82 -36.42
C GLU A 28 17.66 5.14 -35.77
N GLU A 29 17.68 5.49 -34.48
CA GLU A 29 16.71 6.49 -34.03
C GLU A 29 17.18 7.80 -34.65
N ALA A 30 16.47 8.27 -35.67
CA ALA A 30 16.70 9.56 -36.28
C ALA A 30 16.87 10.59 -35.15
N LEU A 31 18.07 11.18 -35.05
CA LEU A 31 18.33 12.23 -34.07
C LEU A 31 17.25 13.30 -34.25
N ASP A 32 16.59 13.63 -33.15
CA ASP A 32 15.46 14.56 -33.13
C ASP A 32 15.81 15.85 -33.89
N GLU A 33 14.92 16.39 -34.70
CA GLU A 33 15.22 17.59 -35.52
C GLU A 33 15.65 18.79 -34.66
N GLU A 34 15.29 18.79 -33.38
CA GLU A 34 15.71 19.75 -32.36
C GLU A 34 17.20 19.60 -31.98
N ILE A 35 17.73 18.37 -31.95
CA ILE A 35 19.13 18.04 -31.67
C ILE A 35 20.02 18.51 -32.83
N LEU A 36 19.56 18.37 -34.08
CA LEU A 36 20.28 18.83 -35.26
C LEU A 36 20.42 20.36 -35.34
N ARG A 37 19.49 21.10 -34.71
CA ARG A 37 19.50 22.58 -34.69
C ARG A 37 20.26 23.17 -33.49
N MET A 38 20.55 22.38 -32.46
CA MET A 38 21.28 22.82 -31.26
C MET A 38 22.80 22.69 -31.44
N ALA A 39 23.55 23.59 -30.79
CA ALA A 39 25.00 23.50 -30.74
C ALA A 39 25.45 22.29 -29.88
N PRO A 40 26.59 21.66 -30.20
CA PRO A 40 27.06 20.47 -29.47
C PRO A 40 27.36 20.73 -27.98
N GLU A 41 27.63 21.97 -27.59
CA GLU A 41 27.82 22.36 -26.18
C GLU A 41 26.49 22.50 -25.41
N ASP A 42 25.43 22.95 -26.08
CA ASP A 42 24.08 23.02 -25.50
C ASP A 42 23.51 21.62 -25.28
N LEU A 43 23.83 20.66 -26.15
CA LEU A 43 23.47 19.26 -25.98
C LEU A 43 24.12 18.64 -24.74
N LYS A 44 25.41 18.92 -24.48
CA LYS A 44 26.11 18.42 -23.30
C LYS A 44 25.55 18.99 -22.00
N SER A 45 25.22 20.28 -21.98
CA SER A 45 24.62 20.90 -20.80
C SER A 45 23.22 20.35 -20.52
N ARG A 46 22.40 20.14 -21.58
CA ARG A 46 21.08 19.52 -21.47
C ARG A 46 21.14 18.07 -21.02
N THR A 47 22.07 17.26 -21.51
CA THR A 47 22.26 15.88 -21.02
C THR A 47 22.65 15.85 -19.54
N HIS A 48 23.52 16.76 -19.09
CA HIS A 48 23.87 16.85 -17.67
C HIS A 48 22.71 17.26 -16.76
N LEU A 49 21.84 18.17 -17.22
CA LEU A 49 20.63 18.54 -16.49
C LEU A 49 19.66 17.35 -16.39
N LEU A 50 19.45 16.64 -17.51
CA LEU A 50 18.60 15.45 -17.55
C LEU A 50 19.18 14.32 -16.68
N ASP A 51 20.49 14.10 -16.67
CA ASP A 51 21.13 13.10 -15.80
C ASP A 51 20.92 13.42 -14.31
N ASN A 52 21.01 14.69 -13.94
CA ASN A 52 20.72 15.14 -12.58
C ASN A 52 19.25 14.94 -12.23
N GLU A 53 18.33 15.26 -13.14
CA GLU A 53 16.90 15.08 -12.95
C GLU A 53 16.53 13.59 -12.82
N ILE A 54 17.07 12.73 -13.69
CA ILE A 54 16.91 11.27 -13.62
C ILE A 54 17.41 10.73 -12.29
N ARG A 55 18.54 11.25 -11.78
CA ARG A 55 19.06 10.84 -10.48
C ARG A 55 18.12 11.21 -9.33
N ILE A 56 17.58 12.43 -9.34
CA ILE A 56 16.61 12.88 -8.34
C ILE A 56 15.34 12.05 -8.43
N MET A 57 14.76 11.90 -9.63
CA MET A 57 13.56 11.10 -9.87
C MET A 57 13.74 9.65 -9.43
N ARG A 58 14.89 9.01 -9.71
CA ARG A 58 15.18 7.65 -9.22
C ARG A 58 15.17 7.56 -7.69
N SER A 59 15.73 8.56 -7.01
CA SER A 59 15.70 8.63 -5.54
C SER A 59 14.28 8.83 -5.00
N GLU A 60 13.48 9.66 -5.66
CA GLU A 60 12.08 9.88 -5.27
C GLU A 60 11.21 8.65 -5.50
N VAL A 61 11.37 7.95 -6.62
CA VAL A 61 10.68 6.69 -6.91
C VAL A 61 11.02 5.66 -5.83
N GLN A 62 12.28 5.56 -5.41
CA GLN A 62 12.68 4.67 -4.31
C GLN A 62 12.03 5.07 -2.98
N ARG A 63 12.01 6.37 -2.64
CA ARG A 63 11.35 6.90 -1.44
C ARG A 63 9.85 6.57 -1.43
N ILE A 64 9.17 6.86 -2.53
CA ILE A 64 7.73 6.61 -2.70
C ILE A 64 7.45 5.11 -2.63
N ASN A 65 8.25 4.27 -3.29
CA ASN A 65 8.08 2.83 -3.23
C ASN A 65 8.22 2.28 -1.81
N HIS A 66 9.15 2.81 -1.00
CA HIS A 66 9.25 2.44 0.41
C HIS A 66 8.00 2.87 1.18
N SER A 67 7.55 4.12 1.04
CA SER A 67 6.32 4.60 1.69
C SER A 67 5.09 3.78 1.28
N VAL A 68 4.96 3.42 0.01
CA VAL A 68 3.89 2.55 -0.50
C VAL A 68 3.97 1.16 0.13
N SER A 69 5.17 0.59 0.28
CA SER A 69 5.36 -0.70 0.96
C SER A 69 4.91 -0.63 2.42
N THR A 70 5.36 0.39 3.16
CA THR A 70 4.98 0.58 4.56
C THR A 70 3.46 0.78 4.72
N LEU A 71 2.83 1.57 3.86
CA LEU A 71 1.38 1.76 3.89
C LEU A 71 0.64 0.47 3.54
N LYS A 72 1.11 -0.32 2.56
CA LYS A 72 0.53 -1.63 2.22
C LYS A 72 0.65 -2.61 3.39
N GLU A 73 1.76 -2.62 4.11
CA GLU A 73 1.94 -3.44 5.31
C GLU A 73 0.96 -3.03 6.42
N ARG A 74 0.81 -1.73 6.68
CA ARG A 74 -0.19 -1.22 7.64
C ARG A 74 -1.62 -1.59 7.24
N ILE A 75 -1.96 -1.52 5.96
CA ILE A 75 -3.28 -1.93 5.47
C ILE A 75 -3.50 -3.43 5.68
N LYS A 76 -2.48 -4.27 5.44
CA LYS A 76 -2.56 -5.72 5.69
C LYS A 76 -2.75 -6.02 7.18
N GLU A 77 -1.98 -5.37 8.04
CA GLU A 77 -2.12 -5.51 9.50
C GLU A 77 -3.52 -5.09 9.96
N ASN A 78 -4.00 -3.92 9.50
CA ASN A 78 -5.34 -3.44 9.84
C ASN A 78 -6.43 -4.39 9.33
N ASN A 79 -6.30 -4.93 8.12
CA ASN A 79 -7.24 -5.93 7.58
C ASN A 79 -7.24 -7.22 8.41
N GLU A 80 -6.09 -7.67 8.88
CA GLU A 80 -6.00 -8.85 9.75
C GLU A 80 -6.64 -8.56 11.11
N ARG A 81 -6.40 -7.38 11.70
CA ARG A 81 -7.06 -6.94 12.94
C ARG A 81 -8.58 -6.86 12.77
N ILE A 82 -9.07 -6.33 11.65
CA ILE A 82 -10.50 -6.32 11.31
C ILE A 82 -11.01 -7.76 11.18
N LYS A 83 -10.27 -8.65 10.54
CA LYS A 83 -10.66 -10.07 10.39
C LYS A 83 -10.77 -10.79 11.73
N VAL A 84 -9.84 -10.55 12.65
CA VAL A 84 -9.90 -11.09 14.03
C VAL A 84 -11.11 -10.54 14.77
N ASN A 85 -11.40 -9.24 14.65
CA ASN A 85 -12.59 -8.63 15.24
C ASN A 85 -13.89 -9.10 14.56
N LYS A 86 -13.81 -9.50 13.29
CA LYS A 86 -14.85 -10.21 12.54
C LYS A 86 -14.76 -11.74 12.74
N THR A 87 -14.41 -12.22 13.92
CA THR A 87 -14.65 -13.63 14.26
C THR A 87 -15.99 -13.77 14.97
N LEU A 88 -16.75 -14.81 14.62
CA LEU A 88 -17.93 -15.22 15.39
C LEU A 88 -17.48 -15.56 16.82
N PRO A 89 -18.27 -15.29 17.86
CA PRO A 89 -19.68 -14.89 17.85
C PRO A 89 -19.92 -13.38 17.98
N TYR A 90 -20.92 -12.87 17.24
CA TYR A 90 -21.40 -11.49 17.40
C TYR A 90 -22.71 -11.44 18.16
N LEU A 91 -22.96 -10.29 18.78
CA LEU A 91 -24.23 -9.95 19.39
C LEU A 91 -25.06 -9.18 18.37
N VAL A 92 -26.26 -9.65 18.09
CA VAL A 92 -27.22 -8.92 17.24
C VAL A 92 -27.84 -7.80 18.05
N SER A 93 -27.89 -6.61 17.47
CA SER A 93 -28.48 -5.41 18.08
C SER A 93 -29.34 -4.66 17.07
N ASN A 94 -30.27 -3.85 17.56
CA ASN A 94 -31.08 -2.97 16.76
C ASN A 94 -30.64 -1.51 16.97
N VAL A 95 -30.51 -0.74 15.89
CA VAL A 95 -30.23 0.69 15.96
C VAL A 95 -31.53 1.41 16.35
N VAL A 96 -31.55 2.06 17.51
CA VAL A 96 -32.75 2.76 17.99
C VAL A 96 -32.83 4.16 17.38
N GLU A 97 -31.74 4.91 17.48
CA GLU A 97 -31.67 6.30 17.02
C GLU A 97 -30.23 6.66 16.69
N LEU A 98 -30.08 7.56 15.71
CA LEU A 98 -28.83 8.21 15.34
C LEU A 98 -28.93 9.65 15.83
N LEU A 99 -28.00 10.07 16.67
CA LEU A 99 -27.94 11.42 17.22
C LEU A 99 -26.77 12.16 16.59
N ASP A 100 -27.06 13.32 16.02
CA ASP A 100 -26.03 14.26 15.61
C ASP A 100 -25.73 15.16 16.81
N LEU A 101 -24.53 15.02 17.40
CA LEU A 101 -24.05 15.94 18.42
C LEU A 101 -23.59 17.22 17.70
N GLU A 102 -24.48 18.18 17.53
CA GLU A 102 -24.06 19.53 17.14
C GLU A 102 -23.38 20.23 18.32
N ASP A 103 -22.30 20.95 18.04
CA ASP A 103 -21.45 21.66 18.98
C ASP A 103 -22.26 22.58 19.92
N ASN A 104 -22.66 22.09 21.08
CA ASN A 104 -22.96 22.99 22.18
C ASN A 104 -21.62 23.37 22.81
N GLN A 105 -21.09 24.51 22.35
CA GLN A 105 -19.88 25.14 22.87
C GLN A 105 -20.10 25.52 24.35
N GLU A 106 -19.86 24.59 25.26
CA GLU A 106 -19.53 24.92 26.64
C GLU A 106 -18.18 24.28 26.98
N GLU A 107 -17.16 25.09 26.68
CA GLU A 107 -15.93 25.31 27.44
C GLU A 107 -15.71 24.39 28.66
N GLU A 108 -15.42 23.10 28.44
CA GLU A 108 -14.86 22.25 29.49
C GLU A 108 -13.54 21.65 29.02
N GLY A 109 -12.47 22.27 29.52
CA GLY A 109 -11.10 21.97 29.15
C GLY A 109 -10.66 20.58 29.56
N ALA A 110 -10.56 19.68 28.59
CA ALA A 110 -9.60 18.57 28.58
C ALA A 110 -9.67 17.84 27.24
N ASN A 111 -8.87 18.27 26.24
CA ASN A 111 -8.48 17.51 25.03
C ASN A 111 -9.40 16.33 24.66
N VAL A 112 -10.69 16.60 24.41
CA VAL A 112 -11.64 15.56 24.01
C VAL A 112 -11.47 15.40 22.51
N ASP A 113 -11.25 14.17 22.08
CA ASP A 113 -10.88 13.80 20.72
C ASP A 113 -11.81 14.46 19.69
N LEU A 114 -11.24 15.27 18.79
CA LEU A 114 -11.97 16.07 17.79
C LEU A 114 -12.85 15.21 16.85
N ASP A 115 -12.59 13.91 16.79
CA ASP A 115 -13.34 12.94 15.99
C ASP A 115 -14.71 12.58 16.58
N ALA A 116 -14.91 12.78 17.90
CA ALA A 116 -16.19 12.58 18.56
C ALA A 116 -17.20 13.71 18.26
N HIS A 117 -16.71 14.89 17.86
CA HIS A 117 -17.54 16.09 17.69
C HIS A 117 -18.19 16.22 16.30
N LYS A 118 -17.74 15.45 15.30
CA LYS A 118 -18.31 15.48 13.93
C LYS A 118 -18.99 14.18 13.52
N THR A 119 -18.88 13.15 14.34
CA THR A 119 -19.34 11.81 14.00
C THR A 119 -20.71 11.58 14.61
N LYS A 120 -21.64 11.05 13.81
CA LYS A 120 -22.98 10.70 14.30
C LYS A 120 -22.86 9.66 15.40
N CYS A 121 -23.49 9.93 16.53
CA CYS A 121 -23.61 8.98 17.62
C CYS A 121 -24.74 7.99 17.33
N ALA A 122 -24.59 6.76 17.80
CA ALA A 122 -25.62 5.73 17.64
C ALA A 122 -26.04 5.17 18.99
N VAL A 123 -27.36 5.07 19.20
CA VAL A 123 -27.93 4.32 20.33
C VAL A 123 -28.36 2.96 19.82
N ILE A 124 -27.77 1.91 20.38
CA ILE A 124 -28.11 0.53 20.04
C ILE A 124 -28.80 -0.17 21.20
N LYS A 125 -29.74 -1.04 20.87
CA LYS A 125 -30.37 -1.96 21.80
C LYS A 125 -29.94 -3.38 21.47
N THR A 126 -29.22 -4.02 22.37
CA THR A 126 -28.76 -5.39 22.17
C THR A 126 -29.88 -6.40 22.36
N SER A 127 -29.71 -7.60 21.81
CA SER A 127 -30.62 -8.74 22.04
C SER A 127 -30.77 -9.10 23.52
N THR A 128 -29.81 -8.73 24.37
CA THR A 128 -29.88 -8.89 25.84
C THR A 128 -30.71 -7.80 26.53
N ARG A 129 -31.42 -6.96 25.77
CA ARG A 129 -32.22 -5.82 26.24
C ARG A 129 -31.43 -4.74 26.98
N ALA A 130 -30.12 -4.69 26.76
CA ALA A 130 -29.28 -3.59 27.24
C ALA A 130 -29.21 -2.50 26.15
N THR A 131 -29.14 -1.25 26.58
CA THR A 131 -29.00 -0.09 25.68
C THR A 131 -27.58 0.44 25.83
N TYR A 132 -26.86 0.58 24.72
CA TYR A 132 -25.51 1.16 24.69
C TYR A 132 -25.51 2.42 23.85
N PHE A 133 -24.78 3.42 24.33
CA PHE A 133 -24.47 4.64 23.59
C PHE A 133 -23.09 4.49 22.95
N LEU A 134 -23.02 4.62 21.62
CA LEU A 134 -21.78 4.61 20.87
C LEU A 134 -21.46 6.02 20.38
N PRO A 135 -20.42 6.66 20.92
CA PRO A 135 -19.98 7.97 20.44
C PRO A 135 -19.36 7.89 19.03
N VAL A 136 -18.83 6.73 18.64
CA VAL A 136 -18.24 6.50 17.31
C VAL A 136 -18.86 5.24 16.72
N VAL A 137 -19.46 5.38 15.53
CA VAL A 137 -19.90 4.25 14.72
C VAL A 137 -18.66 3.53 14.17
N GLY A 138 -18.54 2.23 14.44
CA GLY A 138 -17.30 1.46 14.23
C GLY A 138 -16.89 1.30 12.77
N LEU A 139 -17.12 0.11 12.20
CA LEU A 139 -16.69 -0.19 10.82
C LEU A 139 -17.69 0.25 9.74
N VAL A 140 -18.90 0.64 10.14
CA VAL A 140 -20.01 0.98 9.24
C VAL A 140 -20.19 2.49 9.19
N GLU A 141 -20.39 3.03 7.99
CA GLU A 141 -20.64 4.45 7.81
C GLU A 141 -22.00 4.87 8.39
N PRO A 142 -22.11 6.04 9.03
CA PRO A 142 -23.35 6.48 9.66
C PRO A 142 -24.44 6.84 8.63
N SER A 143 -24.10 7.01 7.36
CA SER A 143 -25.04 7.30 6.27
C SER A 143 -25.86 6.08 5.84
N GLU A 144 -25.34 4.88 6.07
CA GLU A 144 -26.00 3.62 5.69
C GLU A 144 -26.93 3.10 6.80
N LEU A 145 -26.79 3.62 8.02
CA LEU A 145 -27.57 3.20 9.17
C LEU A 145 -28.91 3.90 9.21
N LYS A 146 -29.99 3.14 9.47
CA LYS A 146 -31.32 3.68 9.76
C LYS A 146 -31.82 3.16 11.11
N PRO A 147 -32.65 3.96 11.81
CA PRO A 147 -33.41 3.46 12.95
C PRO A 147 -34.22 2.22 12.58
N GLY A 148 -34.11 1.15 13.37
CA GLY A 148 -34.74 -0.14 13.13
C GLY A 148 -33.83 -1.18 12.47
N ASP A 149 -32.66 -0.79 11.95
CA ASP A 149 -31.74 -1.72 11.30
C ASP A 149 -31.09 -2.69 12.29
N LEU A 150 -30.83 -3.89 11.78
CA LEU A 150 -30.30 -5.01 12.55
C LEU A 150 -28.80 -5.13 12.28
N VAL A 151 -27.98 -4.80 13.28
CA VAL A 151 -26.53 -4.67 13.17
C VAL A 151 -25.80 -5.70 14.02
N GLY A 152 -24.63 -6.13 13.54
CA GLY A 152 -23.70 -6.98 14.27
C GLY A 152 -22.84 -6.15 15.20
N VAL A 153 -22.80 -6.53 16.47
CA VAL A 153 -22.03 -5.85 17.50
C VAL A 153 -21.06 -6.83 18.13
N ASN A 154 -19.81 -6.39 18.38
CA ASN A 154 -18.84 -7.23 19.09
C ASN A 154 -19.24 -7.37 20.56
N LYS A 155 -19.25 -8.61 21.10
CA LYS A 155 -19.65 -8.90 22.49
C LYS A 155 -18.80 -8.19 23.55
N VAL A 156 -17.52 -7.94 23.29
CA VAL A 156 -16.58 -7.39 24.29
C VAL A 156 -16.54 -5.87 24.22
N THR A 157 -16.42 -5.31 23.02
CA THR A 157 -16.23 -3.87 22.83
C THR A 157 -17.51 -3.10 22.54
N SER A 158 -18.62 -3.79 22.27
CA SER A 158 -19.92 -3.19 21.90
C SER A 158 -19.87 -2.25 20.68
N ASN A 159 -18.83 -2.34 19.83
CA ASN A 159 -18.73 -1.58 18.58
C ASN A 159 -19.46 -2.30 17.43
N LEU A 160 -20.03 -1.52 16.50
CA LEU A 160 -20.60 -2.05 15.25
C LEU A 160 -19.50 -2.63 14.35
N LEU A 161 -19.75 -3.83 13.83
CA LEU A 161 -18.90 -4.58 12.89
C LEU A 161 -19.55 -4.68 11.50
#